data_AF-A0A103QU51-F1
#
_entry.id   AF-A0A103QU51-F1
#
_cell.length_a   1.000
_cell.length_b   1.000
_cell.length_c   1.000
_cell.angle_alpha   90.00
_cell.angle_beta   90.00
_cell.angle_gamma   90.00
#
_symmetry.space_group_name_H-M   'P 1'
#
loop_
_entity.id
_entity.type
_entity.pdbx_description
1 polymer ?
#
loop_
_entity_poly.entity_id
_entity_poly.type
_entity_poly.pdbx_seq_one_letter_code
_entity_poly.pdbx_strand_id
1 'polypeptide(L)'
;MSAHAYIFFADVPERLVESAVQHRDSETGAQLIAFDECPYSGEITETQHGIQIEYSWPVDIAYRHALGDWFTHHGISFTVVM
;
A
#
# COMPACT_ATOMS: atom_id res chain seq x y z
N MET A 1 -12.98 5.21 13.97
CA MET A 1 -12.64 3.93 13.32
C MET A 1 -11.70 4.27 12.19
N SER A 2 -10.45 3.82 12.29
CA SER A 2 -9.45 3.96 11.23
C SER A 2 -9.52 2.70 10.40
N ALA A 3 -9.91 2.86 9.13
CA ALA A 3 -9.91 1.76 8.19
C ALA A 3 -8.55 1.65 7.51
N HIS A 4 -8.19 0.45 7.08
CA HIS A 4 -6.90 0.16 6.44
C HIS A 4 -7.09 -0.76 5.25
N ALA A 5 -6.32 -0.54 4.20
CA ALA A 5 -6.21 -1.43 3.05
C ALA A 5 -4.90 -2.20 3.10
N TYR A 6 -4.98 -3.48 2.79
CA TYR A 6 -3.86 -4.40 2.79
C TYR A 6 -3.70 -5.04 1.42
N ILE A 7 -2.46 -5.05 0.93
CA ILE A 7 -2.05 -5.81 -0.26
C ILE A 7 -0.86 -6.72 0.09
N PHE A 8 -0.70 -7.83 -0.61
CA PHE A 8 0.52 -8.62 -0.52
C PHE A 8 1.56 -8.08 -1.49
N PHE A 9 2.81 -7.97 -1.03
CA PHE A 9 3.92 -7.53 -1.88
C PHE A 9 4.11 -8.46 -3.10
N ALA A 10 3.81 -9.75 -2.95
CA ALA A 10 3.88 -10.74 -4.02
C ALA A 10 2.85 -10.52 -5.15
N ASP A 11 1.77 -9.78 -4.87
CA ASP A 11 0.73 -9.46 -5.86
C ASP A 11 1.07 -8.16 -6.63
N VAL A 12 2.12 -7.45 -6.25
CA VAL A 12 2.54 -6.21 -6.90
C VAL A 12 3.30 -6.53 -8.19
N PRO A 13 2.88 -5.99 -9.35
CA PRO A 13 3.59 -6.17 -10.62
C PRO A 13 5.06 -5.78 -10.53
N GLU A 14 5.95 -6.60 -11.09
CA GLU A 14 7.42 -6.41 -11.05
C GLU A 14 7.84 -5.00 -11.49
N ARG A 15 7.22 -4.46 -12.55
CA ARG A 15 7.47 -3.10 -13.04
C ARG A 15 7.31 -2.00 -11.98
N LEU A 16 6.35 -2.17 -11.05
CA LEU A 16 6.10 -1.21 -9.97
C LEU A 16 7.10 -1.40 -8.84
N VAL A 17 7.54 -2.65 -8.61
CA VAL A 17 8.55 -2.95 -7.60
C VAL A 17 9.91 -2.37 -7.99
N GLU A 18 10.28 -2.45 -9.27
CA GLU A 18 11.55 -1.92 -9.78
C GLU A 18 11.68 -0.40 -9.65
N SER A 19 10.57 0.33 -9.79
CA SER A 19 10.53 1.78 -9.65
C SER A 19 10.12 2.27 -8.25
N ALA A 20 9.75 1.36 -7.35
CA ALA A 20 9.34 1.70 -6.00
C ALA A 20 10.47 2.35 -5.21
N VAL A 21 10.12 3.39 -4.45
CA VAL A 21 11.03 4.02 -3.49
C VAL A 21 10.71 3.47 -2.10
N GLN A 22 11.71 2.86 -1.46
CA GLN A 22 11.60 2.43 -0.07
C GLN A 22 12.34 3.41 0.85
N HIS A 23 11.73 3.72 1.98
CA HIS A 23 12.29 4.59 2.99
C HIS A 23 12.07 4.00 4.37
N ARG A 24 13.12 3.95 5.18
CA ARG A 24 12.99 3.59 6.60
C ARG A 24 12.96 4.87 7.42
N ASP A 25 11.84 5.11 8.09
CA ASP A 25 11.69 6.23 9.00
C ASP A 25 12.67 6.07 10.18
N SER A 26 13.50 7.09 10.41
CA SER A 26 14.53 7.07 11.46
C SER A 26 13.99 7.28 12.87
N GLU A 27 12.80 7.86 13.02
CA GLU A 27 12.17 8.12 14.32
C GLU A 27 11.28 6.96 14.76
N THR A 28 10.43 6.46 13.86
CA THR A 28 9.47 5.39 14.16
C THR A 28 10.02 4.00 13.87
N GLY A 29 11.02 3.90 12.99
CA GLY A 29 11.56 2.64 12.51
C GLY A 29 10.70 1.96 11.43
N ALA A 30 9.57 2.55 11.06
CA ALA A 30 8.65 2.03 10.05
C ALA A 30 9.31 1.95 8.67
N GLN A 31 9.04 0.87 7.94
CA GLN A 31 9.52 0.70 6.58
C GLN A 31 8.42 1.12 5.61
N LEU A 32 8.61 2.24 4.93
CA LEU A 32 7.65 2.80 3.99
C LEU A 32 8.02 2.44 2.56
N ILE A 33 7.00 2.34 1.70
CA ILE A 33 7.13 2.13 0.27
C ILE A 33 6.20 3.06 -0.50
N ALA A 34 6.73 3.72 -1.53
CA ALA A 34 5.97 4.52 -2.48
C ALA A 34 6.10 3.88 -3.87
N PHE A 35 4.95 3.60 -4.49
CA PHE A 35 4.86 3.13 -5.87
C PHE A 35 4.56 4.28 -6.81
N ASP A 36 5.00 4.14 -8.06
CA ASP A 36 4.68 5.11 -9.10
C ASP A 36 3.18 5.31 -9.24
N GLU A 37 2.79 6.59 -9.32
CA GLU A 37 1.41 7.05 -9.51
C GLU A 37 0.43 6.63 -8.39
N CYS A 38 0.89 5.96 -7.35
CA CYS A 38 0.09 5.65 -6.18
C CYS A 38 -0.11 6.92 -5.34
N PRO A 39 -1.36 7.27 -4.96
CA PRO A 39 -1.63 8.52 -4.24
C PRO A 39 -1.06 8.54 -2.81
N TYR A 40 -0.65 7.39 -2.27
CA TYR A 40 -0.18 7.24 -0.89
C TYR A 40 1.05 6.33 -0.81
N SER A 41 1.90 6.59 0.18
CA SER A 41 2.90 5.62 0.64
C SER A 41 2.24 4.57 1.52
N GLY A 42 2.64 3.31 1.36
CA GLY A 42 2.27 2.22 2.25
C GLY A 42 3.35 1.92 3.27
N GLU A 43 2.99 1.19 4.32
CA GLU A 43 3.91 0.65 5.32
C GLU A 43 4.10 -0.85 5.11
N ILE A 44 5.35 -1.28 5.00
CA ILE A 44 5.74 -2.67 4.86
C ILE A 44 5.69 -3.34 6.23
N THR A 45 4.91 -4.41 6.32
CA THR A 45 4.81 -5.27 7.50
C THR A 45 5.12 -6.72 7.14
N GLU A 46 6.02 -7.34 7.88
CA GLU A 46 6.29 -8.78 7.77
C GLU A 46 5.25 -9.57 8.57
N THR A 47 4.53 -10.47 7.90
CA THR A 47 3.55 -11.36 8.53
C THR A 47 3.96 -12.82 8.35
N GLN A 48 3.30 -13.73 9.07
CA GLN A 48 3.50 -15.18 8.90
C GLN A 48 3.14 -15.68 7.50
N HIS A 49 2.35 -14.90 6.74
CA HIS A 49 1.90 -15.22 5.39
C HIS A 49 2.71 -14.52 4.30
N GLY A 50 3.74 -13.75 4.67
CA GLY A 50 4.59 -12.99 3.76
C GLY A 50 4.56 -11.49 4.04
N ILE A 51 5.13 -10.73 3.11
CA ILE A 51 5.24 -9.28 3.21
C ILE A 51 3.92 -8.64 2.78
N GLN A 52 3.33 -7.85 3.67
CA GLN A 52 2.15 -7.04 3.40
C GLN A 52 2.49 -5.56 3.35
N ILE A 53 1.69 -4.82 2.62
CA ILE A 53 1.77 -3.36 2.57
C ILE A 53 0.43 -2.82 3.05
N GLU A 54 0.49 -2.04 4.12
CA GLU A 54 -0.65 -1.38 4.75
C GLU A 54 -0.79 0.05 4.23
N TYR A 55 -2.02 0.44 3.92
CA TYR A 55 -2.39 1.81 3.58
C TYR A 55 -3.51 2.28 4.50
N SER A 56 -3.36 3.47 5.07
CA SER A 56 -4.47 4.15 5.72
C SER A 56 -5.60 4.38 4.72
N TRP A 57 -6.79 3.86 5.00
CA TRP A 57 -7.92 3.96 4.08
C TRP A 57 -8.61 5.32 4.24
N PRO A 58 -8.64 6.17 3.19
CA PRO A 58 -9.18 7.51 3.31
C PRO A 58 -10.67 7.55 3.67
N VAL A 59 -11.02 8.47 4.57
CA VAL A 59 -12.43 8.79 4.88
C VAL A 59 -13.07 9.57 3.73
N ASP A 60 -12.31 10.47 3.12
CA ASP A 60 -12.74 11.23 1.96
C ASP A 60 -12.95 10.30 0.74
N ILE A 61 -14.09 10.49 0.07
CA ILE A 61 -14.55 9.61 -1.00
C ILE A 61 -13.64 9.70 -2.23
N ALA A 62 -13.17 10.90 -2.58
CA ALA A 62 -12.36 11.09 -3.78
C ALA A 62 -11.01 10.40 -3.63
N TYR A 63 -10.38 10.56 -2.46
CA TYR A 63 -9.12 9.91 -2.13
C TYR A 63 -9.23 8.39 -1.99
N ARG A 64 -10.35 7.92 -1.43
CA ARG A 64 -10.67 6.49 -1.38
C ARG A 64 -10.77 5.89 -2.77
N HIS A 65 -11.49 6.55 -3.68
CA HIS A 65 -11.64 6.08 -5.05
C HIS A 65 -10.27 6.10 -5.76
N ALA A 66 -9.47 7.16 -5.61
CA ALA A 66 -8.15 7.23 -6.21
C ALA A 66 -7.25 6.05 -5.81
N LEU A 67 -7.25 5.66 -4.53
CA LEU A 67 -6.44 4.53 -4.07
C LEU A 67 -7.01 3.17 -4.55
N GLY A 68 -8.34 2.99 -4.47
CA GLY A 68 -8.99 1.77 -4.96
C GLY A 68 -8.86 1.57 -6.48
N ASP A 69 -8.98 2.66 -7.25
CA ASP A 69 -8.80 2.67 -8.69
C ASP A 69 -7.35 2.34 -9.06
N TRP A 70 -6.37 2.83 -8.30
CA TRP A 70 -4.96 2.50 -8.50
C TRP A 70 -4.71 0.98 -8.30
N PHE A 71 -5.20 0.39 -7.21
CA PHE A 71 -5.08 -1.07 -7.01
C PHE A 71 -5.71 -1.85 -8.16
N THR A 72 -6.91 -1.44 -8.58
CA THR A 72 -7.67 -2.11 -9.65
C THR A 72 -6.98 -1.96 -11.01
N HIS A 73 -6.44 -0.78 -11.32
CA HIS A 73 -5.71 -0.50 -12.56
C HIS A 73 -4.50 -1.42 -12.72
N HIS A 74 -3.79 -1.69 -11.62
CA HIS A 74 -2.62 -2.56 -11.61
C HIS A 74 -2.93 -4.05 -11.40
N GLY A 75 -4.20 -4.42 -11.24
CA GLY A 75 -4.62 -5.80 -11.00
C GLY A 75 -4.19 -6.36 -9.64
N ILE A 76 -4.00 -5.48 -8.65
CA ILE A 76 -3.54 -5.85 -7.31
C ILE A 76 -4.74 -6.26 -6.45
N SER A 77 -4.66 -7.43 -5.83
CA SER A 77 -5.66 -7.86 -4.85
C SER A 77 -5.51 -7.07 -3.56
N PHE A 78 -6.61 -6.52 -3.04
CA PHE A 78 -6.61 -5.74 -1.80
C PHE A 78 -7.79 -6.11 -0.90
N THR A 79 -7.58 -5.96 0.41
CA THR A 79 -8.63 -6.14 1.44
C THR A 79 -8.70 -4.89 2.29
N VAL A 80 -9.92 -4.38 2.52
CA VAL A 80 -10.16 -3.25 3.41
C VAL A 80 -10.79 -3.73 4.72
N VAL A 81 -10.18 -3.34 5.84
CA VAL A 81 -10.66 -3.63 7.21
C VAL A 81 -11.06 -2.31 7.88
N MET A 82 -12.20 -2.29 8.57
CA MET A 82 -12.83 -1.08 9.15
C MET A 82 -12.81 -1.07 10.68
#